data_AF-A0A7J0F9V2-F1
#
_entry.id   AF-A0A7J0F9V2-F1
#
_cell.length_a   1.000
_cell.length_b   1.000
_cell.length_c   1.000
_cell.angle_alpha   90.00
_cell.angle_beta   90.00
_cell.angle_gamma   90.00
#
_symmetry.space_group_name_H-M   'P 1'
#
loop_
_entity.id
_entity.type
_entity.pdbx_description
1 polymer ?
#
loop_
_entity_poly.entity_id
_entity_poly.type
_entity_poly.pdbx_seq_one_letter_code
_entity_poly.pdbx_strand_id
1 'polypeptide(L)'
;MAVQDPSYPAYVDSSVIMGQTGQYQKDVGYGNIEYMKCTPENGFFPDLSTVPRTDVIFFCSPNNPTGSAATRDQLTQLVQFAKDNGSIIVYDSAYAMYMSDDNPKSIFQIPGAKEVAIETSSFSKYAGFTGVRLGWTVVSKGAAIFRWISSCQGLQSHCLYLLQCGFGPGGEGFVRVSAFGHRANVLEACRRFKELYK
;
A
#
# COMPACT_ATOMS: atom_id res chain seq x y z
N MET A 1 5.89 6.84 -10.92
CA MET A 1 5.17 5.82 -10.11
C MET A 1 4.06 5.21 -10.95
N ALA A 2 3.57 4.02 -10.61
CA ALA A 2 2.41 3.39 -11.23
C ALA A 2 1.25 3.25 -10.24
N VAL A 3 0.02 3.37 -10.72
CA VAL A 3 -1.21 3.18 -9.93
C VAL A 3 -2.30 2.51 -10.76
N GLN A 4 -3.16 1.71 -10.14
CA GLN A 4 -4.37 1.22 -10.79
C GLN A 4 -5.26 2.38 -11.27
N ASP A 5 -5.85 2.22 -12.45
CA ASP A 5 -6.81 3.17 -13.01
C ASP A 5 -8.14 2.45 -13.31
N PRO A 6 -9.19 2.66 -12.50
CA PRO A 6 -9.30 3.65 -11.41
C PRO A 6 -8.74 3.18 -10.05
N SER A 7 -8.47 4.13 -9.16
CA SER A 7 -8.04 3.88 -7.77
C SER A 7 -8.38 5.05 -6.82
N TYR A 8 -8.10 4.89 -5.53
CA TYR A 8 -8.26 5.95 -4.53
C TYR A 8 -7.34 7.13 -4.84
N PRO A 9 -7.85 8.38 -4.94
CA PRO A 9 -7.10 9.51 -5.50
C PRO A 9 -5.88 9.93 -4.70
N ALA A 10 -5.81 9.61 -3.39
CA ALA A 10 -4.72 10.05 -2.54
C ALA A 10 -3.34 9.56 -3.01
N TYR A 11 -3.24 8.43 -3.72
CA TYR A 11 -1.96 7.96 -4.28
C TYR A 11 -1.41 8.94 -5.32
N VAL A 12 -2.29 9.43 -6.21
CA VAL A 12 -1.95 10.42 -7.24
C VAL A 12 -1.69 11.77 -6.59
N ASP A 13 -2.62 12.27 -5.77
CA ASP A 13 -2.51 13.59 -5.15
C ASP A 13 -1.25 13.74 -4.29
N SER A 14 -0.91 12.72 -3.51
CA SER A 14 0.32 12.74 -2.71
C SER A 14 1.57 12.77 -3.58
N SER A 15 1.57 12.07 -4.72
CA SER A 15 2.69 12.08 -5.67
C SER A 15 2.85 13.44 -6.34
N VAL A 16 1.74 14.11 -6.67
CA VAL A 16 1.73 15.50 -7.18
C VAL A 16 2.30 16.46 -6.14
N ILE A 17 1.82 16.40 -4.89
CA ILE A 17 2.29 17.24 -3.78
C ILE A 17 3.79 17.07 -3.53
N MET A 18 4.29 15.84 -3.64
CA MET A 18 5.71 15.52 -3.48
C MET A 18 6.58 15.93 -4.68
N GLY A 19 6.00 16.52 -5.74
CA GLY A 19 6.72 16.97 -6.93
C GLY A 19 7.22 15.83 -7.81
N GLN A 20 6.60 14.65 -7.73
CA GLN A 20 7.01 13.45 -8.49
C GLN A 20 6.38 13.39 -9.89
N THR A 21 5.49 14.33 -10.21
CA THR A 21 4.66 14.32 -11.41
C THR A 21 4.94 15.50 -12.32
N GLY A 22 4.59 15.36 -13.60
CA GLY A 22 4.43 16.49 -14.51
C GLY A 22 3.12 17.26 -14.24
N GLN A 23 2.81 18.19 -15.14
CA GLN A 23 1.55 18.93 -15.12
C GLN A 23 0.36 18.03 -15.42
N TYR A 24 -0.82 18.44 -14.94
CA TYR A 24 -2.08 17.81 -15.32
C TYR A 24 -2.39 18.06 -16.79
N GLN A 25 -2.79 17.00 -17.49
CA GLN A 25 -3.27 17.05 -18.87
C GLN A 25 -4.70 16.53 -18.89
N LYS A 26 -5.61 17.34 -19.45
CA LYS A 26 -7.01 16.96 -19.60
C LYS A 26 -7.10 15.63 -20.36
N ASP A 27 -8.00 14.75 -19.90
CA ASP A 27 -8.29 13.43 -20.49
C ASP A 27 -7.19 12.35 -20.34
N VAL A 28 -5.97 12.72 -19.93
CA VAL A 28 -4.84 11.79 -19.73
C VAL A 28 -4.47 11.62 -18.25
N GLY A 29 -4.55 12.69 -17.45
CA GLY A 29 -4.11 12.71 -16.06
C GLY A 29 -2.80 13.47 -15.86
N TYR A 30 -2.08 13.19 -14.77
CA TYR A 30 -0.80 13.84 -14.48
C TYR A 30 0.34 13.16 -15.23
N GLY A 31 1.26 13.96 -15.81
CA GLY A 31 2.46 13.42 -16.43
C GLY A 31 3.35 12.65 -15.43
N ASN A 32 4.19 11.74 -15.93
CA ASN A 32 5.11 10.92 -15.13
C ASN A 32 4.43 9.96 -14.12
N ILE A 33 3.13 9.71 -14.29
CA ILE A 33 2.39 8.64 -13.64
C ILE A 33 2.01 7.61 -14.70
N GLU A 34 2.27 6.34 -14.37
CA GLU A 34 1.78 5.21 -15.14
C GLU A 34 0.40 4.79 -14.60
N TYR A 35 -0.63 4.92 -15.43
CA TYR A 35 -2.02 4.59 -15.08
C TYR A 35 -2.37 3.19 -15.61
N MET A 36 -2.24 2.20 -14.73
CA MET A 36 -2.46 0.80 -15.05
C MET A 36 -3.96 0.51 -15.23
N LYS A 37 -4.42 0.48 -16.49
CA LYS A 37 -5.84 0.33 -16.84
C LYS A 37 -6.46 -0.94 -16.25
N CYS A 38 -7.48 -0.77 -15.42
CA CYS A 38 -8.29 -1.82 -14.82
C CYS A 38 -9.73 -1.65 -15.31
N THR A 39 -10.17 -2.51 -16.21
CA THR A 39 -11.48 -2.42 -16.85
C THR A 39 -12.30 -3.69 -16.62
N PRO A 40 -13.62 -3.68 -16.84
CA PRO A 40 -14.41 -4.89 -16.77
C PRO A 40 -13.87 -6.01 -17.69
N GLU A 41 -13.37 -5.65 -18.87
CA GLU A 41 -12.89 -6.60 -19.89
C GLU A 41 -11.62 -7.34 -19.45
N ASN A 42 -10.77 -6.73 -18.64
CA ASN A 42 -9.57 -7.36 -18.08
C ASN A 42 -9.77 -7.88 -16.65
N GLY A 43 -11.02 -7.93 -16.16
CA GLY A 43 -11.32 -8.36 -14.79
C GLY A 43 -10.77 -7.42 -13.73
N PHE A 44 -10.63 -6.13 -14.07
CA PHE A 44 -10.05 -5.08 -13.23
C PHE A 44 -8.62 -5.39 -12.73
N PHE A 45 -7.85 -6.12 -13.53
CA PHE A 45 -6.43 -6.35 -13.30
C PHE A 45 -5.64 -5.93 -14.53
N PRO A 46 -4.59 -5.11 -14.40
CA PRO A 46 -3.90 -4.55 -15.56
C PRO A 46 -3.11 -5.63 -16.31
N ASP A 47 -3.01 -5.47 -17.63
CA ASP A 47 -2.06 -6.23 -18.42
C ASP A 47 -0.64 -5.72 -18.16
N LEU A 48 0.05 -6.38 -17.23
CA LEU A 48 1.40 -6.02 -16.80
C LEU A 48 2.44 -6.06 -17.93
N SER A 49 2.18 -6.75 -19.05
CA SER A 49 3.10 -6.75 -20.21
C SER A 49 3.14 -5.39 -20.92
N THR A 50 2.10 -4.58 -20.75
CA THR A 50 1.99 -3.22 -21.33
C THR A 50 2.44 -2.13 -20.37
N VAL A 51 2.61 -2.46 -19.08
CA VAL A 51 2.96 -1.49 -18.04
C VAL A 51 4.47 -1.25 -18.05
N PRO A 52 4.96 -0.04 -18.34
CA PRO A 52 6.38 0.27 -18.26
C PRO A 52 6.89 0.22 -16.82
N ARG A 53 8.20 0.03 -16.68
CA ARG A 53 8.86 0.01 -15.38
C ARG A 53 8.72 1.34 -14.64
N THR A 54 8.36 1.28 -13.36
CA THR A 54 8.37 2.43 -12.44
C THR A 54 9.01 2.06 -11.10
N ASP A 55 9.48 3.03 -10.32
CA ASP A 55 10.12 2.73 -9.01
C ASP A 55 9.11 2.24 -7.95
N VAL A 56 7.88 2.75 -7.99
CA VAL A 56 6.83 2.49 -7.00
C VAL A 56 5.52 2.16 -7.69
N ILE A 57 4.86 1.09 -7.24
CA ILE A 57 3.56 0.63 -7.70
C ILE A 57 2.57 0.70 -6.53
N PHE A 58 1.59 1.59 -6.60
CA PHE A 58 0.46 1.60 -5.68
C PHE A 58 -0.59 0.60 -6.16
N PHE A 59 -0.90 -0.38 -5.33
CA PHE A 59 -1.87 -1.43 -5.66
C PHE A 59 -2.80 -1.67 -4.48
N CYS A 60 -4.11 -1.54 -4.70
CA CYS A 60 -5.14 -1.70 -3.68
C CYS A 60 -5.96 -2.95 -3.99
N SER A 61 -6.11 -3.84 -2.99
CA SER A 61 -6.93 -5.04 -3.13
C SER A 61 -7.53 -5.45 -1.78
N PRO A 62 -8.87 -5.48 -1.64
CA PRO A 62 -9.86 -5.07 -2.63
C PRO A 62 -9.74 -3.59 -3.03
N ASN A 63 -9.82 -3.33 -4.34
CA ASN A 63 -9.62 -2.02 -4.92
C ASN A 63 -10.79 -1.09 -4.59
N ASN A 64 -10.47 0.16 -4.25
CA ASN A 64 -11.44 1.26 -4.25
C ASN A 64 -11.15 2.12 -5.49
N PRO A 65 -12.09 2.31 -6.43
CA PRO A 65 -13.54 2.14 -6.29
C PRO A 65 -14.14 0.83 -6.83
N THR A 66 -13.39 -0.01 -7.54
CA THR A 66 -13.99 -1.11 -8.31
C THR A 66 -14.53 -2.26 -7.46
N GLY A 67 -14.08 -2.40 -6.21
CA GLY A 67 -14.35 -3.54 -5.35
C GLY A 67 -13.59 -4.81 -5.73
N SER A 68 -12.83 -4.80 -6.83
CA SER A 68 -12.10 -5.95 -7.33
C SER A 68 -11.02 -6.42 -6.35
N ALA A 69 -11.02 -7.71 -6.05
CA ALA A 69 -9.99 -8.38 -5.27
C ALA A 69 -9.07 -9.17 -6.19
N ALA A 70 -7.78 -8.87 -6.15
CA ALA A 70 -6.80 -9.58 -6.96
C ALA A 70 -6.65 -11.04 -6.49
N THR A 71 -6.67 -11.96 -7.44
CA THR A 71 -6.48 -13.39 -7.16
C THR A 71 -5.06 -13.71 -6.75
N ARG A 72 -4.82 -14.91 -6.20
CA ARG A 72 -3.46 -15.39 -5.91
C ARG A 72 -2.55 -15.37 -7.12
N ASP A 73 -3.05 -15.76 -8.29
CA ASP A 73 -2.26 -15.80 -9.53
C ASP A 73 -1.93 -14.38 -10.03
N GLN A 74 -2.90 -13.46 -9.97
CA GLN A 74 -2.71 -12.05 -10.27
C GLN A 74 -1.69 -11.39 -9.35
N LEU A 75 -1.77 -11.62 -8.04
CA LEU A 75 -0.79 -11.11 -7.09
C LEU A 75 0.59 -11.75 -7.27
N THR A 76 0.65 -13.01 -7.68
CA THR A 76 1.92 -13.68 -8.04
C THR A 76 2.56 -13.00 -9.26
N GLN A 77 1.77 -12.69 -10.29
CA GLN A 77 2.24 -11.92 -11.45
C GLN A 77 2.72 -10.52 -11.04
N LEU A 78 1.99 -9.81 -10.19
CA LEU A 78 2.37 -8.48 -9.70
C LEU A 78 3.70 -8.52 -8.93
N VAL A 79 3.88 -9.49 -8.04
CA VAL A 79 5.13 -9.66 -7.27
C VAL A 79 6.29 -9.96 -8.21
N GLN A 80 6.09 -10.85 -9.19
CA GLN A 80 7.13 -11.18 -10.16
C GLN A 80 7.50 -9.97 -11.02
N PHE A 81 6.50 -9.24 -11.54
CA PHE A 81 6.70 -8.00 -12.30
C PHE A 81 7.50 -6.96 -11.50
N ALA A 82 7.17 -6.77 -10.22
CA ALA A 82 7.91 -5.85 -9.36
C ALA A 82 9.35 -6.31 -9.11
N LYS A 83 9.60 -7.62 -8.95
CA LYS A 83 10.94 -8.17 -8.81
C LYS A 83 11.78 -7.94 -10.06
N ASP A 84 11.24 -8.24 -11.22
CA ASP A 84 11.94 -8.10 -12.51
C ASP A 84 12.30 -6.64 -12.80
N ASN A 85 11.44 -5.72 -12.38
CA ASN A 85 11.61 -4.28 -12.58
C ASN A 85 12.39 -3.56 -11.48
N GLY A 86 12.73 -4.25 -10.39
CA GLY A 86 13.28 -3.62 -9.17
C GLY A 86 12.34 -2.55 -8.60
N SER A 87 11.03 -2.75 -8.74
CA SER A 87 9.99 -1.85 -8.23
C SER A 87 9.61 -2.20 -6.79
N ILE A 88 9.06 -1.22 -6.07
CA ILE A 88 8.45 -1.42 -4.76
C ILE A 88 6.93 -1.35 -4.89
N ILE A 89 6.24 -2.39 -4.41
CA ILE A 89 4.79 -2.41 -4.28
C ILE A 89 4.41 -1.76 -2.95
N VAL A 90 3.55 -0.75 -2.99
CA VAL A 90 2.81 -0.26 -1.83
C VAL A 90 1.41 -0.86 -1.92
N TYR A 91 1.19 -1.93 -1.15
CA TYR A 91 -0.05 -2.70 -1.17
C TYR A 91 -1.02 -2.17 -0.12
N ASP A 92 -2.17 -1.67 -0.56
CA ASP A 92 -3.24 -1.21 0.32
C ASP A 92 -4.27 -2.32 0.54
N SER A 93 -4.32 -2.80 1.77
CA SER A 93 -5.19 -3.88 2.24
C SER A 93 -6.36 -3.37 3.11
N ALA A 94 -6.69 -2.08 3.05
CA ALA A 94 -7.69 -1.48 3.94
C ALA A 94 -9.06 -2.20 3.92
N TYR A 95 -9.45 -2.76 2.78
CA TYR A 95 -10.72 -3.48 2.60
C TYR A 95 -10.59 -5.01 2.65
N ALA A 96 -9.42 -5.57 2.98
CA ALA A 96 -9.17 -7.02 2.90
C ALA A 96 -10.09 -7.87 3.79
N MET A 97 -10.67 -7.29 4.84
CA MET A 97 -11.65 -7.99 5.69
C MET A 97 -13.04 -8.13 5.09
N TYR A 98 -13.38 -7.31 4.10
CA TYR A 98 -14.65 -7.42 3.37
C TYR A 98 -14.61 -8.49 2.28
N MET A 99 -13.45 -9.13 2.09
CA MET A 99 -13.26 -10.17 1.10
C MET A 99 -14.00 -11.45 1.50
N SER A 100 -14.97 -11.84 0.66
CA SER A 100 -15.73 -13.09 0.80
C SER A 100 -15.07 -14.26 0.06
N ASP A 101 -14.42 -13.98 -1.07
CA ASP A 101 -13.73 -14.99 -1.87
C ASP A 101 -12.45 -15.45 -1.18
N ASP A 102 -11.95 -16.64 -1.55
CA ASP A 102 -10.70 -17.23 -1.04
C ASP A 102 -9.45 -16.63 -1.72
N ASN A 103 -9.42 -15.30 -1.78
CA ASN A 103 -8.29 -14.52 -2.31
C ASN A 103 -7.34 -14.09 -1.18
N PRO A 104 -6.05 -13.88 -1.45
CA PRO A 104 -5.10 -13.47 -0.43
C PRO A 104 -5.47 -12.11 0.18
N LYS A 105 -5.63 -12.08 1.50
CA LYS A 105 -5.92 -10.84 2.27
C LYS A 105 -4.68 -9.98 2.53
N SER A 106 -3.49 -10.52 2.28
CA SER A 106 -2.21 -9.83 2.44
C SER A 106 -1.28 -10.20 1.30
N ILE A 107 -0.53 -9.22 0.81
CA ILE A 107 0.48 -9.44 -0.24
C ILE A 107 1.59 -10.40 0.22
N PHE A 108 1.84 -10.48 1.54
CA PHE A 108 2.87 -11.35 2.09
C PHE A 108 2.49 -12.84 2.11
N GLN A 109 1.28 -13.19 1.68
CA GLN A 109 0.92 -14.57 1.36
C GLN A 109 1.49 -15.05 0.01
N ILE A 110 2.06 -14.14 -0.78
CA ILE A 110 2.73 -14.45 -2.04
C ILE A 110 4.24 -14.63 -1.79
N PRO A 111 4.83 -15.78 -2.16
CA PRO A 111 6.28 -15.97 -2.08
C PRO A 111 7.05 -14.86 -2.82
N GLY A 112 8.13 -14.37 -2.23
CA GLY A 112 8.93 -13.28 -2.81
C GLY A 112 8.41 -11.86 -2.52
N ALA A 113 7.16 -11.68 -2.11
CA ALA A 113 6.61 -10.36 -1.80
C ALA A 113 7.40 -9.59 -0.73
N LYS A 114 8.04 -10.30 0.21
CA LYS A 114 8.89 -9.72 1.26
C LYS A 114 10.11 -8.95 0.75
N GLU A 115 10.50 -9.12 -0.52
CA GLU A 115 11.63 -8.44 -1.15
C GLU A 115 11.22 -7.13 -1.85
N VAL A 116 9.94 -7.02 -2.22
CA VAL A 116 9.43 -5.96 -3.10
C VAL A 116 8.20 -5.23 -2.57
N ALA A 117 7.56 -5.69 -1.50
CA ALA A 117 6.30 -5.12 -1.03
C ALA A 117 6.38 -4.51 0.37
N ILE A 118 5.64 -3.42 0.53
CA ILE A 118 5.19 -2.83 1.79
C ILE A 118 3.67 -2.98 1.82
N GLU A 119 3.08 -3.31 2.97
CA GLU A 119 1.62 -3.36 3.12
C GLU A 119 1.14 -2.27 4.06
N THR A 120 0.09 -1.55 3.68
CA THR A 120 -0.60 -0.57 4.53
C THR A 120 -2.05 -1.00 4.73
N SER A 121 -2.62 -0.67 5.90
CA SER A 121 -4.02 -0.94 6.22
C SER A 121 -4.57 0.01 7.28
N SER A 122 -5.88 -0.05 7.51
CA SER A 122 -6.60 0.87 8.38
C SER A 122 -7.70 0.18 9.19
N PHE A 123 -7.74 0.45 10.50
CA PHE A 123 -8.87 0.05 11.35
C PHE A 123 -10.15 0.83 11.05
N SER A 124 -10.02 1.99 10.38
CA SER A 124 -11.19 2.77 9.97
C SER A 124 -12.14 1.94 9.09
N LYS A 125 -11.57 1.01 8.32
CA LYS A 125 -12.31 0.10 7.43
C LYS A 125 -12.43 -1.30 8.02
N TYR A 126 -11.40 -1.79 8.70
CA TYR A 126 -11.46 -3.09 9.38
C TYR A 126 -12.62 -3.19 10.39
N ALA A 127 -12.81 -2.17 11.23
CA ALA A 127 -13.75 -2.20 12.36
C ALA A 127 -14.89 -1.17 12.23
N GLY A 128 -15.00 -0.48 11.09
CA GLY A 128 -15.92 0.67 10.94
C GLY A 128 -15.57 1.87 11.82
N PHE A 129 -14.35 1.92 12.38
CA PHE A 129 -13.91 2.91 13.36
C PHE A 129 -13.23 4.13 12.71
N THR A 130 -13.92 4.80 11.78
CA THR A 130 -13.37 5.99 11.10
C THR A 130 -13.00 7.13 12.08
N GLY A 131 -13.63 7.18 13.26
CA GLY A 131 -13.33 8.15 14.31
C GLY A 131 -12.09 7.85 15.17
N VAL A 132 -11.63 6.60 15.26
CA VAL A 132 -10.53 6.17 16.15
C VAL A 132 -9.15 6.38 15.51
N ARG A 133 -9.11 6.51 14.18
CA ARG A 133 -7.93 6.89 13.39
C ARG A 133 -6.68 6.05 13.69
N LEU A 134 -6.81 4.75 13.51
CA LEU A 134 -5.73 3.79 13.68
C LEU A 134 -5.42 3.10 12.34
N GLY A 135 -4.16 3.05 11.97
CA GLY A 135 -3.65 2.33 10.81
C GLY A 135 -2.27 1.74 11.09
N TRP A 136 -1.76 0.94 10.16
CA TRP A 136 -0.44 0.34 10.27
C TRP A 136 0.19 0.12 8.91
N THR A 137 1.52 0.01 8.92
CA THR A 137 2.31 -0.33 7.74
C THR A 137 3.34 -1.40 8.10
N VAL A 138 3.35 -2.49 7.34
CA VAL A 138 4.28 -3.61 7.50
C VAL A 138 5.37 -3.51 6.45
N VAL A 139 6.62 -3.41 6.90
CA VAL A 139 7.81 -3.34 6.05
C VAL A 139 8.70 -4.54 6.37
N SER A 140 8.93 -5.40 5.38
CA SER A 140 9.82 -6.55 5.53
C SER A 140 11.28 -6.14 5.52
N LYS A 141 12.11 -6.75 6.37
CA LYS A 141 13.58 -6.55 6.37
C LYS A 141 14.25 -6.87 5.02
N GLY A 142 13.66 -7.80 4.28
CA GLY A 142 14.15 -8.21 2.96
C GLY A 142 13.90 -7.17 1.88
N ALA A 143 12.98 -6.23 2.10
CA ALA A 143 12.60 -5.26 1.09
C ALA A 143 13.73 -4.24 0.85
N ALA A 144 13.99 -3.91 -0.41
CA ALA A 144 15.04 -2.93 -0.77
C ALA A 144 14.86 -1.59 -0.02
N ILE A 145 13.61 -1.18 0.17
CA ILE A 145 13.22 -0.02 0.98
C ILE A 145 13.69 -0.12 2.44
N PHE A 146 13.67 -1.31 3.06
CA PHE A 146 14.15 -1.47 4.44
C PHE A 146 15.66 -1.26 4.51
N ARG A 147 16.42 -1.71 3.50
CA ARG A 147 17.86 -1.47 3.43
C ARG A 147 18.16 0.02 3.28
N TRP A 148 17.41 0.70 2.42
CA TRP A 148 17.51 2.16 2.25
C TRP A 148 17.15 2.91 3.53
N ILE A 149 15.99 2.65 4.13
CA ILE A 149 15.55 3.24 5.42
C ILE A 149 16.56 2.95 6.53
N SER A 150 17.07 1.72 6.62
CA SER A 150 18.06 1.32 7.65
C SER A 150 19.37 2.07 7.47
N SER A 151 19.81 2.29 6.22
CA SER A 151 21.01 3.06 5.91
C SER A 151 20.87 4.55 6.20
N CYS A 152 19.65 5.09 6.09
CA CYS A 152 19.38 6.50 6.35
C CYS A 152 19.06 6.81 7.82
N GLN A 153 18.55 5.85 8.62
CA GLN A 153 18.01 6.15 9.96
C GLN A 153 18.36 5.15 11.09
N GLY A 154 19.16 4.11 10.87
CA GLY A 154 19.56 3.20 11.97
C GLY A 154 18.41 2.43 12.65
N LEU A 155 17.22 2.38 12.04
CA LEU A 155 16.03 1.71 12.57
C LEU A 155 16.07 0.19 12.31
N GLN A 156 15.85 -0.61 13.36
CA GLN A 156 15.87 -2.09 13.27
C GLN A 156 14.48 -2.79 13.32
N SER A 157 13.38 -2.05 13.29
CA SER A 157 12.04 -2.54 13.64
C SER A 157 11.22 -3.07 12.45
N HIS A 158 10.39 -4.09 12.68
CA HIS A 158 9.64 -4.89 11.68
C HIS A 158 8.23 -4.38 11.31
N CYS A 159 7.70 -3.37 12.01
CA CYS A 159 6.34 -2.89 11.82
C CYS A 159 6.25 -1.41 12.24
N LEU A 160 5.71 -0.55 11.37
CA LEU A 160 5.50 0.86 11.65
C LEU A 160 4.01 1.07 11.95
N TYR A 161 3.68 1.31 13.21
CA TYR A 161 2.31 1.66 13.61
C TYR A 161 2.11 3.16 13.45
N LEU A 162 1.33 3.55 12.42
CA LEU A 162 0.89 4.92 12.21
C LEU A 162 -0.41 5.15 12.99
N LEU A 163 -0.28 5.51 14.28
CA LEU A 163 -1.37 6.20 14.98
C LEU A 163 -1.51 7.58 14.33
N GLN A 164 -2.61 7.84 13.63
CA GLN A 164 -2.94 9.18 13.14
C GLN A 164 -4.03 9.76 14.04
N CYS A 165 -3.69 10.35 15.17
CA CYS A 165 -4.64 11.27 15.80
C CYS A 165 -4.86 12.48 14.86
N GLY A 166 -6.08 12.66 14.34
CA GLY A 166 -6.45 13.91 13.71
C GLY A 166 -6.64 14.96 14.80
N PHE A 167 -6.06 16.14 14.67
CA PHE A 167 -6.44 17.27 15.52
C PHE A 167 -6.43 18.58 14.75
N GLY A 168 -7.63 19.13 14.58
CA GLY A 168 -7.92 20.55 14.73
C GLY A 168 -7.07 21.54 13.92
N PRO A 169 -7.16 22.84 14.26
CA PRO A 169 -6.64 23.93 13.45
C PRO A 169 -5.10 24.05 13.42
N GLY A 170 -4.35 23.06 13.91
CA GLY A 170 -2.88 23.07 14.02
C GLY A 170 -2.14 22.27 12.94
N GLY A 171 -2.76 22.04 11.79
CA GLY A 171 -2.30 21.11 10.75
C GLY A 171 -1.58 21.72 9.55
N GLU A 172 -1.20 23.00 9.58
CA GLU A 172 -0.53 23.62 8.44
C GLU A 172 1.00 23.42 8.53
N GLY A 173 1.58 22.73 7.54
CA GLY A 173 3.01 22.85 7.23
C GLY A 173 3.97 21.69 7.53
N PHE A 174 3.53 20.45 7.83
CA PHE A 174 4.48 19.35 8.12
C PHE A 174 4.24 18.03 7.38
N VAL A 175 5.36 17.38 7.02
CA VAL A 175 5.46 15.98 6.58
C VAL A 175 5.26 15.05 7.78
N ARG A 176 4.40 14.03 7.64
CA ARG A 176 4.06 13.07 8.72
C ARG A 176 4.59 11.67 8.44
N VAL A 177 5.41 11.19 9.38
CA VAL A 177 5.76 9.79 9.61
C VAL A 177 5.46 9.51 11.08
N SER A 178 4.71 8.46 11.42
CA SER A 178 4.31 8.15 12.81
C SER A 178 4.78 6.76 13.25
N ALA A 179 5.38 6.72 14.45
CA ALA A 179 5.93 5.54 15.07
C ALA A 179 5.92 5.72 16.60
N PHE A 180 4.79 5.62 17.29
CA PHE A 180 4.81 5.70 18.76
C PHE A 180 3.74 4.83 19.45
N GLY A 181 4.10 3.59 19.73
CA GLY A 181 3.60 2.83 20.87
C GLY A 181 4.80 2.31 21.67
N HIS A 182 4.73 2.29 23.01
CA HIS A 182 5.76 1.61 23.81
C HIS A 182 5.96 0.19 23.28
N ARG A 183 7.20 -0.30 23.23
CA ARG A 183 7.53 -1.66 22.72
C ARG A 183 6.61 -2.73 23.31
N ALA A 184 6.24 -2.64 24.58
CA ALA A 184 5.30 -3.54 25.23
C ALA A 184 3.91 -3.53 24.57
N ASN A 185 3.37 -2.35 24.26
CA ASN A 185 2.07 -2.18 23.62
C ASN A 185 2.09 -2.67 22.17
N VAL A 186 3.20 -2.45 21.46
CA VAL A 186 3.42 -2.97 20.09
C VAL A 186 3.46 -4.49 20.09
N LEU A 187 4.20 -5.10 21.03
CA LEU A 187 4.27 -6.55 21.17
C LEU A 187 2.92 -7.17 21.54
N GLU A 188 2.18 -6.54 22.45
CA GLU A 188 0.84 -6.98 22.85
C GLU A 188 -0.15 -6.87 21.68
N ALA A 189 -0.10 -5.78 20.90
CA ALA A 189 -0.89 -5.66 19.67
C ALA A 189 -0.53 -6.78 18.67
N CYS A 190 0.76 -7.00 18.40
CA CYS A 190 1.23 -8.10 17.54
C CYS A 190 0.76 -9.48 18.02
N ARG A 191 0.75 -9.74 19.33
CA ARG A 191 0.23 -10.99 19.91
C ARG A 191 -1.26 -11.15 19.61
N ARG A 192 -2.07 -10.13 19.87
CA ARG A 192 -3.51 -10.13 19.58
C ARG A 192 -3.80 -10.30 18.09
N PHE A 193 -3.01 -9.68 17.22
CA PHE A 193 -3.13 -9.87 15.77
C PHE A 193 -2.89 -11.32 15.35
N LYS A 194 -1.87 -11.99 15.89
CA LYS A 194 -1.62 -13.42 15.60
C LYS A 194 -2.78 -14.33 16.02
N GLU A 195 -3.55 -13.93 17.03
CA GLU A 195 -4.73 -14.68 17.49
C GLU A 195 -5.96 -14.42 16.60
N LEU A 196 -6.07 -13.23 16.00
CA LEU A 196 -7.17 -12.86 15.09
C LEU A 196 -7.05 -13.44 13.67
N TYR A 197 -5.84 -13.86 13.25
CA TYR A 197 -5.55 -14.40 11.91
C TYR A 197 -5.23 -15.91 11.90
N LYS A 198 -5.67 -16.66 12.92
CA LYS A 198 -5.82 -18.12 12.84
C LYS A 198 -7.19 -18.46 12.28
#